data_AF-A0A1S9AH50-F1
#
_entry.id   AF-A0A1S9AH50-F1
#
_cell.length_a   1.000
_cell.length_b   1.000
_cell.length_c   1.000
_cell.angle_alpha   90.00
_cell.angle_beta   90.00
_cell.angle_gamma   90.00
#
_symmetry.space_group_name_H-M   'P 1'
#
loop_
_entity.id
_entity.type
_entity.pdbx_description
1 polymer ?
#
loop_
_entity_poly.entity_id
_entity_poly.type
_entity_poly.pdbx_seq_one_letter_code
_entity_poly.pdbx_strand_id
1 'polypeptide(L)'
;MRNATKFMLVFAAIGAWGHGQAANLAYKEYTAKMTCGKISYAVTSICKKSGDALTLNECKRQTLKVANGGVKRVASLPDLTKLERARIRESGGDLKDLYVIAWACTESSIGPVATFYYSIGGGTAEYSEALAHYDMSGMLMDAGPRLTPNDISEAMRNLKPVPSIMPDQ
;
A
#
# COMPACT_ATOMS: atom_id res chain seq x y z
N MET A 1 -12.54 -79.11 10.59
CA MET A 1 -13.62 -78.10 10.67
C MET A 1 -12.98 -76.73 10.88
N ARG A 2 -13.42 -75.75 10.09
CA ARG A 2 -13.28 -74.28 10.20
C ARG A 2 -11.87 -73.66 10.02
N ASN A 3 -11.65 -73.30 8.75
CA ASN A 3 -10.72 -72.29 8.24
C ASN A 3 -10.77 -70.97 9.03
N ALA A 4 -9.59 -70.43 9.34
CA ALA A 4 -9.41 -69.04 9.73
C ALA A 4 -9.22 -68.17 8.48
N THR A 5 -10.17 -67.26 8.28
CA THR A 5 -9.98 -65.81 8.02
C THR A 5 -8.53 -65.31 8.18
N LYS A 6 -7.97 -64.37 7.42
CA LYS A 6 -8.55 -63.14 6.81
C LYS A 6 -7.46 -62.48 5.94
N PHE A 7 -7.88 -61.93 4.81
CA PHE A 7 -7.27 -60.92 3.93
C PHE A 7 -5.91 -60.30 4.33
N MET A 8 -4.90 -60.52 3.47
CA MET A 8 -3.87 -59.52 3.17
C MET A 8 -4.51 -58.40 2.34
N LEU A 9 -4.29 -57.15 2.75
CA LEU A 9 -4.08 -56.01 1.84
C LEU A 9 -3.59 -54.82 2.67
N VAL A 10 -2.28 -54.63 2.63
CA VAL A 10 -1.59 -53.44 3.12
C VAL A 10 -1.75 -52.37 2.04
N PHE A 11 -2.52 -51.33 2.33
CA PHE A 11 -2.44 -50.05 1.63
C PHE A 11 -2.22 -48.95 2.66
N ALA A 12 -0.97 -48.79 3.08
CA ALA A 12 -0.51 -47.55 3.68
C ALA A 12 -0.18 -46.58 2.54
N ALA A 13 -1.20 -45.92 1.99
CA ALA A 13 -1.00 -44.74 1.18
C ALA A 13 -0.56 -43.62 2.12
N ILE A 14 0.76 -43.46 2.25
CA ILE A 14 1.39 -42.26 2.82
C ILE A 14 1.05 -41.15 1.84
N GLY A 15 -0.08 -40.48 2.08
CA GLY A 15 -0.44 -39.24 1.41
C GLY A 15 0.66 -38.23 1.70
N ALA A 16 1.50 -38.01 0.69
CA ALA A 16 2.55 -37.01 0.71
C ALA A 16 1.94 -35.68 1.16
N TRP A 17 2.55 -35.11 2.19
CA TRP A 17 2.35 -33.73 2.57
C TRP A 17 2.49 -32.90 1.32
N GLY A 18 1.40 -32.24 0.93
CA GLY A 18 1.41 -31.23 -0.10
C GLY A 18 2.45 -30.21 0.31
N HIS A 19 3.63 -30.29 -0.31
CA HIS A 19 4.54 -29.18 -0.37
C HIS A 19 3.76 -28.13 -1.14
N GLY A 20 3.13 -27.21 -0.41
CA GLY A 20 2.63 -25.97 -0.97
C GLY A 20 3.79 -25.43 -1.78
N GLN A 21 3.63 -25.43 -3.11
CA GLN A 21 4.58 -24.80 -3.99
C GLN A 21 4.61 -23.34 -3.52
N ALA A 22 5.67 -22.97 -2.82
CA ALA A 22 6.01 -21.58 -2.62
C ALA A 22 6.19 -21.03 -4.03
N ALA A 23 5.12 -20.48 -4.58
CA ALA A 23 5.13 -19.83 -5.87
C ALA A 23 6.27 -18.82 -5.76
N ASN A 24 7.27 -18.96 -6.62
CA ASN A 24 8.39 -18.05 -6.67
C ASN A 24 7.86 -16.75 -7.31
N LEU A 25 7.12 -15.98 -6.51
CA LEU A 25 6.35 -14.84 -6.97
C LEU A 25 7.35 -13.74 -7.29
N ALA A 26 7.60 -13.50 -8.57
CA ALA A 26 8.45 -12.40 -9.01
C ALA A 26 7.82 -11.06 -8.61
N TYR A 27 8.66 -10.03 -8.43
CA TYR A 27 8.19 -8.66 -8.28
C TYR A 27 7.39 -8.24 -9.52
N LYS A 28 6.21 -7.67 -9.30
CA LYS A 28 5.32 -7.13 -10.32
C LYS A 28 5.03 -5.66 -10.06
N GLU A 29 4.84 -4.91 -11.13
CA GLU A 29 4.44 -3.51 -11.06
C GLU A 29 2.90 -3.39 -10.99
N TYR A 30 2.42 -2.59 -10.05
CA TYR A 30 1.03 -2.22 -9.87
C TYR A 30 0.91 -0.71 -9.95
N THR A 31 -0.03 -0.20 -10.73
CA THR A 31 -0.26 1.25 -10.85
C THR A 31 -1.71 1.57 -10.51
N ALA A 32 -1.90 2.33 -9.44
CA ALA A 32 -3.17 2.95 -9.08
C ALA A 32 -3.24 4.34 -9.71
N LYS A 33 -4.38 4.71 -10.30
CA LYS A 33 -4.60 6.02 -10.90
C LYS A 33 -5.80 6.71 -10.27
N MET A 34 -5.70 8.02 -10.09
CA MET A 34 -6.81 8.86 -9.65
C MET A 34 -6.78 10.18 -10.38
N THR A 35 -7.96 10.77 -10.61
CA THR A 35 -8.10 12.07 -11.26
C THR A 35 -9.01 12.94 -10.43
N CYS A 36 -8.67 14.22 -10.28
CA CYS A 36 -9.55 15.25 -9.72
C CYS A 36 -9.40 16.53 -10.54
N GLY A 37 -10.54 17.03 -11.03
CA GLY A 37 -10.57 18.06 -12.06
C GLY A 37 -9.69 17.68 -13.25
N LYS A 38 -8.68 18.51 -13.53
CA LYS A 38 -7.72 18.33 -14.65
C LYS A 38 -6.43 17.60 -14.25
N ILE A 39 -6.33 17.16 -13.00
CA ILE A 39 -5.09 16.61 -12.43
C ILE A 39 -5.20 15.11 -12.38
N SER A 40 -4.20 14.43 -12.93
CA SER A 40 -4.06 12.98 -12.84
C SER A 40 -2.88 12.62 -11.96
N TYR A 41 -3.14 11.73 -11.01
CA TYR A 41 -2.17 11.12 -10.12
C TYR A 41 -2.04 9.64 -10.46
N ALA A 42 -0.82 9.13 -10.42
CA ALA A 42 -0.54 7.71 -10.49
C ALA A 42 0.46 7.31 -9.41
N VAL A 43 0.09 6.34 -8.57
CA VAL A 43 1.02 5.71 -7.62
C VAL A 43 1.38 4.35 -8.19
N THR A 44 2.67 4.17 -8.45
CA THR A 44 3.25 2.91 -8.90
C THR A 44 3.97 2.23 -7.74
N SER A 45 3.67 0.94 -7.55
CA SER A 45 4.26 0.06 -6.54
C SER A 45 4.86 -1.14 -7.23
N ILE A 46 6.06 -1.58 -6.83
CA ILE A 46 6.67 -2.81 -7.34
C ILE A 46 6.69 -3.80 -6.18
N CYS A 47 5.83 -4.81 -6.23
CA CYS A 47 5.60 -5.71 -5.10
C CYS A 47 5.69 -7.17 -5.51
N LYS A 48 6.23 -7.98 -4.62
CA LYS A 48 6.23 -9.43 -4.65
C LYS A 48 5.13 -9.91 -3.69
N LYS A 49 4.25 -10.76 -4.20
CA LYS A 49 3.17 -11.34 -3.40
C LYS A 49 3.75 -12.26 -2.32
N SER A 50 3.19 -12.20 -1.11
CA SER A 50 3.57 -13.09 -0.01
C SER A 50 3.17 -14.55 -0.29
N GLY A 51 2.04 -14.73 -0.99
CA GLY A 51 1.43 -16.04 -1.20
C GLY A 51 0.59 -16.53 0.00
N ASP A 52 0.44 -15.70 1.04
CA ASP A 52 -0.36 -15.98 2.23
C ASP A 52 -1.38 -14.85 2.46
N ALA A 53 -2.62 -15.21 2.74
CA ALA A 53 -3.73 -14.26 2.86
C ALA A 53 -3.62 -13.34 4.09
N LEU A 54 -2.76 -13.68 5.07
CA LEU A 54 -2.56 -12.93 6.29
C LEU A 54 -1.24 -12.16 6.30
N THR A 55 -0.40 -12.34 5.28
CA THR A 55 0.92 -11.72 5.18
C THR A 55 0.95 -10.66 4.09
N LEU A 56 1.40 -9.46 4.44
CA LEU A 56 1.54 -8.34 3.50
C LEU A 56 2.52 -8.68 2.36
N ASN A 57 2.30 -8.08 1.20
CA ASN A 57 3.21 -8.20 0.07
C ASN A 57 4.53 -7.47 0.36
N GLU A 58 5.63 -8.03 -0.14
CA GLU A 58 6.95 -7.40 -0.06
C GLU A 58 7.07 -6.35 -1.17
N CYS A 59 7.06 -5.07 -0.81
CA CYS A 59 7.10 -3.97 -1.78
C CYS A 59 8.45 -3.26 -1.80
N LYS A 60 8.83 -2.77 -2.98
CA LYS A 60 9.85 -1.73 -3.14
C LYS A 60 9.20 -0.37 -2.99
N ARG A 61 10.04 0.66 -2.83
CA ARG A 61 9.63 2.07 -2.74
C ARG A 61 8.67 2.47 -3.85
N GLN A 62 7.59 3.15 -3.48
CA GLN A 62 6.58 3.65 -4.41
C GLN A 62 7.02 4.93 -5.13
N THR A 63 6.44 5.15 -6.31
CA THR A 63 6.64 6.37 -7.10
C THR A 63 5.30 7.05 -7.36
N LEU A 64 5.24 8.35 -7.10
CA LEU A 64 4.14 9.23 -7.50
C LEU A 64 4.46 9.89 -8.84
N LYS A 65 3.50 9.85 -9.76
CA LYS A 65 3.48 10.66 -10.97
C LYS A 65 2.27 11.59 -10.94
N VAL A 66 2.47 12.88 -11.21
CA VAL A 66 1.40 13.88 -11.28
C VAL A 66 1.44 14.54 -12.65
N ALA A 67 0.28 14.72 -13.26
CA ALA A 67 0.11 15.43 -14.51
C ALA A 67 -1.03 16.45 -14.39
N ASN A 68 -0.74 17.72 -14.66
CA ASN A 68 -1.72 18.81 -14.66
C ASN A 68 -1.40 19.81 -15.78
N GLY A 69 -2.21 19.83 -16.85
CA GLY A 69 -2.19 20.90 -17.85
C GLY A 69 -0.82 21.25 -18.47
N GLY A 70 0.12 20.30 -18.51
CA GLY A 70 1.50 20.50 -19.00
C GLY A 70 2.58 20.30 -17.92
N VAL A 71 2.24 20.44 -16.64
CA VAL A 71 3.13 20.11 -15.51
C VAL A 71 3.18 18.61 -15.33
N LYS A 72 4.40 18.05 -15.27
CA LYS A 72 4.66 16.64 -14.94
C LYS A 72 5.63 16.57 -13.77
N ARG A 73 5.21 15.94 -12.67
CA ARG A 73 6.05 15.67 -11.49
C ARG A 73 6.22 14.16 -11.34
N VAL A 74 7.44 13.73 -11.00
CA VAL A 74 7.71 12.37 -10.55
C VAL A 74 8.44 12.47 -9.21
N ALA A 75 7.96 11.75 -8.20
CA ALA A 75 8.55 11.77 -6.86
C ALA A 75 8.61 10.34 -6.28
N SER A 76 9.68 10.03 -5.55
CA SER A 76 9.75 8.82 -4.74
C SER A 76 9.02 9.05 -3.42
N LEU A 77 8.26 8.04 -2.97
CA LEU A 77 7.52 8.06 -1.71
C LEU A 77 8.26 7.27 -0.61
N PRO A 78 8.02 7.51 0.68
CA PRO A 78 7.13 8.53 1.23
C PRO A 78 7.70 9.94 1.09
N ASP A 79 6.89 10.85 0.55
CA ASP A 79 7.20 12.27 0.44
C ASP A 79 6.47 13.00 1.57
N LEU A 80 7.14 13.15 2.71
CA LEU A 80 6.57 13.64 3.98
C LEU A 80 7.22 14.96 4.41
N THR A 81 6.53 15.70 5.28
CA THR A 81 7.04 16.97 5.82
C THR A 81 8.19 16.71 6.80
N LYS A 82 8.97 17.74 7.13
CA LYS A 82 10.01 17.59 8.16
C LYS A 82 9.41 17.14 9.51
N LEU A 83 8.24 17.67 9.86
CA LEU A 83 7.53 17.35 11.09
C LEU A 83 7.09 15.87 11.12
N GLU A 84 6.42 15.40 10.07
CA GLU A 84 5.93 14.01 10.01
C GLU A 84 7.11 13.01 10.02
N ARG A 85 8.20 13.32 9.29
CA ARG A 85 9.42 12.50 9.36
C ARG A 85 10.03 12.42 10.75
N ALA A 86 9.98 13.50 11.52
CA ALA A 86 10.49 13.50 12.89
C ALA A 86 9.60 12.63 13.79
N ARG A 87 8.27 12.79 13.71
CA ARG A 87 7.30 12.00 14.49
C ARG A 87 7.45 10.50 14.29
N ILE A 88 7.56 10.06 13.03
CA ILE A 88 7.75 8.64 12.72
C ILE A 88 9.05 8.10 13.31
N ARG A 89 10.13 8.87 13.27
CA ARG A 89 11.42 8.44 13.84
C ARG A 89 11.37 8.41 15.36
N GLU A 90 10.68 9.35 15.99
CA GLU A 90 10.48 9.40 17.44
C GLU A 90 9.64 8.22 17.94
N SER A 91 8.68 7.74 17.16
CA SER A 91 7.93 6.51 17.46
C SER A 91 8.69 5.21 17.13
N GLY A 92 9.97 5.30 16.73
CA GLY A 92 10.79 4.14 16.40
C GLY A 92 10.54 3.54 15.01
N GLY A 93 9.73 4.20 14.17
CA GLY A 93 9.45 3.78 12.80
C GLY A 93 10.58 4.13 11.80
N ASP A 94 10.67 3.36 10.72
CA ASP A 94 11.58 3.63 9.60
C ASP A 94 10.80 4.16 8.39
N LEU A 95 11.24 5.29 7.85
CA LEU A 95 10.63 5.91 6.65
C LEU A 95 10.70 4.99 5.42
N LYS A 96 11.66 4.08 5.35
CA LYS A 96 11.77 3.15 4.21
C LYS A 96 10.64 2.10 4.19
N ASP A 97 9.97 1.89 5.33
CA ASP A 97 8.95 0.87 5.50
C ASP A 97 7.52 1.45 5.40
N LEU A 98 7.41 2.75 5.10
CA LEU A 98 6.15 3.45 4.87
C LEU A 98 5.72 3.40 3.40
N TYR A 99 4.50 2.94 3.19
CA TYR A 99 3.86 2.84 1.89
C TYR A 99 2.51 3.55 1.92
N VAL A 100 2.11 4.16 0.81
CA VAL A 100 0.74 4.63 0.58
C VAL A 100 -0.15 3.41 0.46
N ILE A 101 -1.05 3.26 1.42
CA ILE A 101 -2.02 2.16 1.47
C ILE A 101 -3.40 2.60 1.02
N ALA A 102 -3.69 3.89 1.17
CA ALA A 102 -4.90 4.51 0.73
C ALA A 102 -4.65 5.96 0.33
N TRP A 103 -5.51 6.46 -0.55
CA TRP A 103 -5.40 7.81 -1.08
C TRP A 103 -6.75 8.34 -1.53
N ALA A 104 -6.90 9.65 -1.52
CA ALA A 104 -8.06 10.35 -2.03
C ALA A 104 -7.59 11.56 -2.83
N CYS A 105 -8.44 12.03 -3.74
CA CYS A 105 -8.37 13.40 -4.23
C CYS A 105 -9.75 14.03 -4.07
N THR A 106 -9.78 15.19 -3.45
CA THR A 106 -11.00 15.94 -3.13
C THR A 106 -10.85 17.38 -3.59
N GLU A 107 -11.97 17.99 -4.01
CA GLU A 107 -12.03 19.44 -4.13
C GLU A 107 -12.10 20.03 -2.72
N SER A 108 -11.19 20.95 -2.40
CA SER A 108 -11.12 21.60 -1.10
C SER A 108 -11.35 23.09 -1.21
N SER A 109 -11.42 23.77 -0.06
CA SER A 109 -11.49 25.24 0.02
C SER A 109 -10.38 26.00 -0.73
N ILE A 110 -9.24 25.35 -1.01
CA ILE A 110 -8.07 25.92 -1.70
C ILE A 110 -7.83 25.29 -3.08
N GLY A 111 -8.77 24.49 -3.56
CA GLY A 111 -8.70 23.77 -4.83
C GLY A 111 -8.51 22.25 -4.68
N PRO A 112 -8.23 21.53 -5.78
CA PRO A 112 -8.06 20.08 -5.75
C PRO A 112 -6.81 19.68 -4.96
N VAL A 113 -6.98 18.75 -4.01
CA VAL A 113 -5.90 18.26 -3.15
C VAL A 113 -5.91 16.75 -3.09
N ALA A 114 -4.73 16.15 -3.26
CA ALA A 114 -4.56 14.72 -3.06
C ALA A 114 -4.08 14.44 -1.63
N THR A 115 -4.76 13.53 -0.94
CA THR A 115 -4.44 13.10 0.43
C THR A 115 -3.96 11.66 0.40
N PHE A 116 -2.74 11.44 0.88
CA PHE A 116 -2.09 10.13 0.91
C PHE A 116 -1.98 9.67 2.35
N TYR A 117 -2.44 8.46 2.60
CA TYR A 117 -2.35 7.81 3.88
C TYR A 117 -1.27 6.73 3.82
N TYR A 118 -0.21 6.97 4.59
CA TYR A 118 0.93 6.09 4.72
C TYR A 118 0.78 5.21 5.94
N SER A 119 1.18 3.95 5.82
CA SER A 119 1.26 3.01 6.94
C SER A 119 2.50 2.14 6.81
N ILE A 120 3.04 1.72 7.95
CA ILE A 120 4.16 0.78 7.97
C ILE A 120 3.63 -0.61 7.62
N GLY A 121 4.13 -1.15 6.51
CA GLY A 121 3.53 -2.32 5.87
C GLY A 121 4.51 -3.24 5.16
N GLY A 122 5.82 -3.11 5.45
CA GLY A 122 6.85 -4.07 5.01
C GLY A 122 6.86 -5.39 5.78
N GLY A 123 5.86 -5.64 6.64
CA GLY A 123 5.72 -6.89 7.41
C GLY A 123 6.46 -6.96 8.76
N THR A 124 7.09 -5.87 9.24
CA THR A 124 8.01 -5.95 10.41
C THR A 124 7.93 -4.84 11.47
N ALA A 125 6.98 -3.90 11.46
CA ALA A 125 7.02 -2.79 12.43
C ALA A 125 5.68 -2.39 13.06
N GLU A 126 5.74 -1.76 14.24
CA GLU A 126 4.62 -1.12 14.93
C GLU A 126 3.96 -0.07 14.02
N TYR A 127 2.62 -0.01 14.04
CA TYR A 127 1.82 0.90 13.21
C TYR A 127 2.22 2.36 13.46
N SER A 128 3.07 2.92 12.61
CA SER A 128 3.18 4.37 12.46
C SER A 128 2.45 4.75 11.19
N GLU A 129 1.58 5.74 11.31
CA GLU A 129 0.76 6.25 10.23
C GLU A 129 1.11 7.70 9.96
N ALA A 130 1.06 8.11 8.70
CA ALA A 130 1.26 9.50 8.34
C ALA A 130 0.29 9.92 7.25
N LEU A 131 -0.16 11.17 7.33
CA LEU A 131 -0.96 11.81 6.30
C LEU A 131 -0.11 12.85 5.58
N ALA A 132 -0.17 12.84 4.26
CA ALA A 132 0.42 13.88 3.42
C ALA A 132 -0.62 14.44 2.47
N HIS A 133 -0.54 15.75 2.25
CA HIS A 133 -1.41 16.45 1.33
C HIS A 133 -0.57 17.07 0.21
N TYR A 134 -1.03 16.92 -1.03
CA TYR A 134 -0.37 17.45 -2.22
C TYR A 134 -1.28 18.44 -2.92
N ASP A 135 -0.71 19.57 -3.30
CA ASP A 135 -1.42 20.59 -4.07
C ASP A 135 -1.59 20.18 -5.54
N MET A 136 -2.17 21.08 -6.33
CA MET A 136 -2.45 20.82 -7.74
C MET A 136 -1.23 20.67 -8.66
N SER A 137 -0.05 21.09 -8.22
CA SER A 137 1.22 20.83 -8.91
C SER A 137 1.83 19.48 -8.50
N GLY A 138 1.18 18.81 -7.54
CA GLY A 138 1.64 17.61 -6.90
C GLY A 138 2.67 17.88 -5.83
N MET A 139 2.90 19.12 -5.39
CA MET A 139 3.90 19.44 -4.36
C MET A 139 3.35 19.18 -2.97
N LEU A 140 4.21 18.65 -2.09
CA LEU A 140 3.86 18.41 -0.70
C LEU A 140 3.53 19.73 0.01
N MET A 141 2.40 19.77 0.68
CA MET A 141 1.95 20.90 1.45
C MET A 141 2.58 20.87 2.85
N ASP A 142 3.70 21.59 3.04
CA ASP A 142 4.40 21.71 4.34
C ASP A 142 4.13 23.08 5.02
N ALA A 143 4.06 24.16 4.23
CA ALA A 143 3.98 25.55 4.71
C ALA A 143 3.02 26.45 3.88
N GLY A 144 1.91 25.88 3.38
CA GLY A 144 0.94 26.57 2.51
C GLY A 144 -0.42 26.87 3.17
N PRO A 145 -1.43 27.28 2.38
CA PRO A 145 -2.81 27.39 2.84
C PRO A 145 -3.23 26.08 3.54
N ARG A 146 -3.75 26.19 4.75
CA ARG A 146 -4.12 25.01 5.55
C ARG A 146 -5.48 24.51 5.09
N LEU A 147 -5.55 23.22 4.81
CA LEU A 147 -6.82 22.51 4.72
C LEU A 147 -7.61 22.75 6.00
N THR A 148 -8.90 22.99 5.86
CA THR A 148 -9.80 23.04 7.00
C THR A 148 -10.01 21.62 7.56
N PRO A 149 -10.47 21.48 8.82
CA PRO A 149 -10.85 20.18 9.35
C PRO A 149 -11.91 19.45 8.49
N ASN A 150 -12.79 20.20 7.83
CA ASN A 150 -13.81 19.64 6.94
C ASN A 150 -13.17 19.06 5.67
N ASP A 151 -12.21 19.77 5.06
CA ASP A 151 -11.48 19.29 3.88
C ASP A 151 -10.73 17.98 4.20
N ILE A 152 -10.07 17.92 5.36
CA ILE A 152 -9.37 16.71 5.83
C ILE A 152 -10.38 15.57 6.07
N SER A 153 -11.48 15.86 6.76
CA SER A 153 -12.52 14.87 7.06
C SER A 153 -13.15 14.29 5.80
N GLU A 154 -13.39 15.12 4.79
CA GLU A 154 -13.88 14.68 3.48
C GLU A 154 -12.88 13.81 2.74
N ALA A 155 -11.60 14.20 2.73
CA ALA A 155 -10.55 13.39 2.13
C ALA A 155 -10.47 12.00 2.80
N MET A 156 -10.54 11.95 4.14
CA MET A 156 -10.52 10.69 4.89
C MET A 156 -11.71 9.79 4.56
N ARG A 157 -12.92 10.34 4.41
CA ARG A 157 -14.11 9.57 4.00
C ARG A 157 -14.01 8.99 2.59
N ASN A 158 -13.23 9.64 1.72
CA ASN A 158 -13.09 9.28 0.32
C ASN A 158 -11.80 8.51 -0.01
N LEU A 159 -11.05 8.07 1.01
CA LEU A 159 -9.87 7.25 0.82
C LEU A 159 -10.23 5.95 0.10
N LYS A 160 -9.51 5.70 -1.00
CA LYS A 160 -9.56 4.46 -1.76
C LYS A 160 -8.28 3.68 -1.52
N PRO A 161 -8.32 2.35 -1.48
CA PRO A 161 -7.11 1.55 -1.32
C PRO A 161 -6.17 1.73 -2.53
N VAL A 162 -4.87 1.74 -2.26
CA VAL A 162 -3.83 1.62 -3.29
C VAL A 162 -3.39 0.16 -3.33
N PRO A 163 -3.65 -0.58 -4.43
CA PRO A 163 -3.13 -1.93 -4.61
C PRO A 163 -1.60 -1.87 -4.60
N SER A 164 -1.02 -2.28 -3.47
CA SER A 164 0.41 -2.21 -3.21
C SER A 164 0.77 -3.32 -2.22
N ILE A 165 0.48 -3.11 -0.94
CA ILE A 165 0.94 -3.96 0.15
C ILE A 165 -0.07 -5.01 0.62
N MET A 166 -1.36 -4.80 0.36
CA MET A 166 -2.39 -5.67 0.91
C MET A 166 -2.36 -7.04 0.20
N PRO A 167 -2.59 -8.15 0.93
CA PRO A 167 -2.81 -9.45 0.32
C PRO A 167 -3.95 -9.34 -0.71
N ASP A 168 -3.89 -10.12 -1.80
CA ASP A 168 -5.07 -10.22 -2.66
C ASP A 168 -6.21 -10.82 -1.83
N GLN A 169 -7.38 -10.17 -1.84
CA GLN A 169 -8.61 -10.75 -1.32
C GLN A 169 -9.22 -11.72 -2.31
#